data_AF-A0A314XZJ9-F1
#
_entry.id   AF-A0A314XZJ9-F1
#
_cell.length_a   1.000
_cell.length_b   1.000
_cell.length_c   1.000
_cell.angle_alpha   90.00
_cell.angle_beta   90.00
_cell.angle_gamma   90.00
#
_symmetry.space_group_name_H-M   'P 1'
#
loop_
_entity.id
_entity.type
_entity.pdbx_description
1 polymer ?
#
loop_
_entity_poly.entity_id
_entity_poly.type
_entity_poly.pdbx_seq_one_letter_code
_entity_poly.pdbx_strand_id
1 'polypeptide(L)'
;MDMKKISIAIIVIAALMSVVLAAEKKESPKAAAPKAAAPAPASGATSTTFSVVGSLAGAFIFTFLWLLPSSESHNPSAKWLISSLQSGASVICQSASSKMTTSVERAQYSDRVPIRSIILRPDGGSGLAGQQARVGGWVKTGRKADKDAFAFLELNDGSCAGNLQIIVEADKGDLGQLVLTGTCLQVDGVLKLPPDGKKQKVELQVEKVIHVGVVDASKYPLPKTRLPLELLRDYVHLRARTNTMGAVARIRDELSYATKRFFHERGFRYVNTPNITTSDCEGAGEMFQVTTLISEAEKLEKNLIKNPPPSEVDVESAKLIIKQRGNDVAQLKSAEQDGKIDYSQDFFARQAFLTVSGQLQLESYACALSTVYTFGPTFRAEKSHTSRHLAEFWMVEPEMAFAELEHDMDCAEDYVKFMCQWLLDHCMEDMEFFADKIDKSCIDRITMSAKTPFARITYTEAVELLTEAVKNGKKFENHVEWGIDLASEHERYLTEVKFQKPVIVYNYPKEIKAFYMRLNDDSKTVAAMDVLVPKVGELIGGSQREERYDVMLSRMKEMGLPIEPYEWYLDLRRYGTVKHCGFGLGFERMVQFATGLDNIKDCMPFPRSAGRADL
;
A
#
# COMPACT_ATOMS: atom_id res chain seq x y z
N MET A 1 -9.52 -11.77 -43.78
CA MET A 1 -8.22 -11.36 -44.34
C MET A 1 -7.28 -12.56 -44.36
N ASP A 2 -6.54 -12.80 -45.45
CA ASP A 2 -5.75 -14.03 -45.70
C ASP A 2 -4.59 -14.20 -44.69
N MET A 3 -4.57 -15.30 -43.92
CA MET A 3 -3.57 -15.58 -42.87
C MET A 3 -2.12 -15.49 -43.37
N LYS A 4 -1.88 -15.75 -44.67
CA LYS A 4 -0.55 -15.60 -45.27
C LYS A 4 -0.03 -14.16 -45.22
N LYS A 5 -0.90 -13.15 -45.31
CA LYS A 5 -0.50 -11.73 -45.23
C LYS A 5 -0.12 -11.31 -43.81
N ILE A 6 -0.74 -11.90 -42.79
CA ILE A 6 -0.43 -11.65 -41.38
C ILE A 6 0.93 -12.27 -41.02
N SER A 7 1.21 -13.49 -41.47
CA SER A 7 2.52 -14.13 -41.25
C SER A 7 3.65 -13.35 -41.92
N ILE A 8 3.45 -12.83 -43.14
CA ILE A 8 4.44 -11.99 -43.83
C ILE A 8 4.68 -10.67 -43.07
N ALA A 9 3.62 -10.02 -42.57
CA ALA A 9 3.74 -8.78 -41.80
C ALA A 9 4.53 -8.99 -40.49
N ILE A 10 4.28 -10.09 -39.78
CA ILE A 10 5.02 -10.44 -38.54
C ILE A 10 6.51 -10.67 -38.83
N ILE A 11 6.84 -11.37 -39.93
CA ILE A 11 8.23 -11.61 -40.35
C ILE A 11 8.94 -10.29 -40.70
N VAL A 12 8.26 -9.37 -41.38
CA VAL A 12 8.82 -8.06 -41.74
C VAL A 12 9.05 -7.19 -40.50
N ILE A 13 8.13 -7.20 -39.53
CA ILE A 13 8.28 -6.48 -38.26
C ILE A 13 9.45 -7.04 -37.43
N ALA A 14 9.59 -8.36 -37.35
CA ALA A 14 10.71 -9.01 -36.66
C ALA A 14 12.06 -8.69 -37.31
N ALA A 15 12.11 -8.62 -38.65
CA ALA A 15 13.30 -8.22 -39.39
C ALA A 15 13.67 -6.75 -39.15
N LEU A 16 12.68 -5.84 -39.12
CA LEU A 16 12.89 -4.42 -38.83
C LEU A 16 13.36 -4.18 -37.39
N MET A 17 12.80 -4.88 -36.39
CA MET A 17 13.27 -4.79 -35.00
C MET A 17 14.71 -5.29 -34.84
N SER A 18 15.09 -6.34 -35.58
CA SER A 18 16.46 -6.86 -35.55
C SER A 18 17.49 -5.85 -36.10
N VAL A 19 17.10 -5.05 -37.09
CA VAL A 19 17.95 -3.99 -37.66
C VAL A 19 18.10 -2.82 -36.67
N VAL A 20 17.03 -2.44 -35.96
CA VAL A 20 17.07 -1.39 -34.92
C VAL A 20 17.97 -1.81 -33.75
N LEU A 21 17.83 -3.04 -33.27
CA LEU A 21 18.66 -3.58 -32.18
C LEU A 21 20.14 -3.74 -32.58
N ALA A 22 20.42 -4.00 -33.86
CA ALA A 22 21.79 -4.07 -34.38
C ALA A 22 22.45 -2.67 -34.50
N ALA A 23 21.65 -1.61 -34.70
CA ALA A 23 22.12 -0.24 -34.72
C ALA A 23 22.50 0.27 -33.31
N GLU A 24 21.76 -0.11 -32.26
CA GLU A 24 22.05 0.31 -30.88
C GLU A 24 23.31 -0.35 -30.28
N LYS A 25 23.66 -1.57 -30.71
CA LYS A 25 24.83 -2.30 -30.17
C LYS A 25 26.20 -1.76 -30.58
N LYS A 26 26.27 -0.74 -31.46
CA LYS A 26 27.54 -0.20 -31.97
C LYS A 26 28.16 0.93 -31.15
N GLU A 27 27.55 1.35 -30.03
CA GLU A 27 28.13 2.35 -29.13
C GLU A 27 28.67 1.74 -27.83
N SER A 28 29.95 1.37 -27.83
CA SER A 28 30.79 1.42 -26.61
C SER A 28 32.27 1.50 -26.99
N PRO A 29 33.07 2.46 -26.45
CA PRO A 29 34.52 2.38 -26.53
C PRO A 29 35.14 2.00 -25.17
N LYS A 30 35.96 0.94 -25.18
CA LYS A 30 36.92 0.62 -24.10
C LYS A 30 38.16 1.51 -24.23
N ALA A 31 38.68 1.96 -23.08
CA ALA A 31 39.85 2.84 -22.95
C ALA A 31 41.20 2.11 -23.13
N ALA A 32 42.14 2.75 -23.85
CA ALA A 32 43.58 2.75 -23.61
C ALA A 32 44.28 3.80 -24.50
N ALA A 33 45.25 4.55 -23.96
CA ALA A 33 46.13 5.50 -24.65
C ALA A 33 47.61 5.10 -24.37
N PRO A 34 48.69 5.76 -24.90
CA PRO A 34 48.77 6.93 -25.82
C PRO A 34 49.86 6.83 -26.94
N LYS A 35 49.83 7.77 -27.93
CA LYS A 35 51.00 8.61 -28.37
C LYS A 35 50.71 9.50 -29.61
N ALA A 36 50.96 10.80 -29.41
CA ALA A 36 51.58 11.86 -30.25
C ALA A 36 51.06 12.30 -31.66
N ALA A 37 51.05 13.64 -31.80
CA ALA A 37 51.20 14.53 -32.96
C ALA A 37 49.95 15.09 -33.69
N ALA A 38 49.97 16.41 -33.93
CA ALA A 38 49.00 17.29 -34.62
C ALA A 38 49.57 17.78 -35.99
N PRO A 39 48.96 18.70 -36.80
CA PRO A 39 47.58 19.26 -36.87
C PRO A 39 46.91 19.40 -38.29
N ALA A 40 45.56 19.53 -38.33
CA ALA A 40 44.62 20.30 -39.21
C ALA A 40 44.61 20.15 -40.79
N PRO A 41 43.56 20.60 -41.57
CA PRO A 41 42.25 21.25 -41.24
C PRO A 41 40.97 20.75 -42.01
N ALA A 42 39.81 21.30 -41.62
CA ALA A 42 38.60 21.67 -42.41
C ALA A 42 37.35 20.75 -42.58
N SER A 43 36.24 21.27 -42.02
CA SER A 43 34.85 21.40 -42.55
C SER A 43 33.91 20.20 -42.83
N GLY A 44 32.68 20.29 -42.27
CA GLY A 44 31.43 20.14 -43.05
C GLY A 44 30.48 18.97 -42.73
N ALA A 45 29.35 19.28 -42.08
CA ALA A 45 28.01 18.66 -42.15
C ALA A 45 27.83 17.13 -42.03
N THR A 46 27.06 16.68 -41.02
CA THR A 46 25.74 15.99 -41.14
C THR A 46 25.36 15.30 -39.82
N SER A 47 24.34 15.80 -39.10
CA SER A 47 23.62 15.02 -38.06
C SER A 47 22.09 15.11 -38.16
N THR A 48 21.57 15.78 -39.19
CA THR A 48 20.13 16.08 -39.33
C THR A 48 19.35 15.04 -40.14
N THR A 49 20.02 14.09 -40.80
CA THR A 49 19.37 13.09 -41.67
C THR A 49 18.94 11.80 -40.96
N PHE A 50 19.51 11.48 -39.79
CA PHE A 50 19.17 10.24 -39.06
C PHE A 50 17.91 10.35 -38.18
N SER A 51 17.59 11.55 -37.68
CA SER A 51 16.38 11.81 -36.88
C SER A 51 15.08 11.65 -37.71
N VAL A 52 15.12 12.04 -38.99
CA VAL A 52 13.94 12.00 -39.87
C VAL A 52 13.55 10.57 -40.26
N VAL A 53 14.53 9.66 -40.41
CA VAL A 53 14.28 8.27 -40.81
C VAL A 53 13.66 7.45 -39.65
N GLY A 54 14.08 7.69 -38.41
CA GLY A 54 13.47 7.08 -37.22
C GLY A 54 12.01 7.53 -36.99
N SER A 55 11.73 8.81 -37.24
CA SER A 55 10.39 9.39 -37.09
C SER A 55 9.40 8.87 -38.15
N LEU A 56 9.85 8.68 -39.40
CA LEU A 56 9.04 8.11 -40.48
C LEU A 56 8.74 6.61 -40.28
N ALA A 57 9.69 5.83 -39.76
CA ALA A 57 9.49 4.41 -39.46
C ALA A 57 8.47 4.20 -38.31
N GLY A 58 8.53 5.04 -37.28
CA GLY A 58 7.55 5.04 -36.19
C GLY A 58 6.14 5.42 -36.64
N ALA A 59 6.01 6.42 -37.52
CA ALA A 59 4.73 6.84 -38.08
C ALA A 59 4.08 5.76 -38.97
N PHE A 60 4.88 5.00 -39.73
CA PHE A 60 4.40 3.90 -40.57
C PHE A 60 3.85 2.72 -39.74
N ILE A 61 4.55 2.35 -38.66
CA ILE A 61 4.11 1.28 -37.74
C ILE A 61 2.81 1.69 -37.02
N PHE A 62 2.71 2.97 -36.61
CA PHE A 62 1.52 3.52 -35.95
C PHE A 62 0.29 3.51 -36.86
N THR A 63 0.45 3.92 -38.12
CA THR A 63 -0.66 3.92 -39.10
C THR A 63 -1.16 2.49 -39.38
N PHE A 64 -0.27 1.51 -39.39
CA PHE A 64 -0.61 0.11 -39.66
C PHE A 64 -1.30 -0.60 -38.47
N LEU A 65 -0.93 -0.27 -37.22
CA LEU A 65 -1.57 -0.82 -36.02
C LEU A 65 -2.97 -0.23 -35.77
N TRP A 66 -3.22 1.02 -36.16
CA TRP A 66 -4.51 1.69 -35.98
C TRP A 66 -5.56 1.25 -37.03
N LEU A 67 -5.10 0.73 -38.17
CA LEU A 67 -5.95 0.19 -39.24
C LEU A 67 -6.40 -1.28 -39.00
N LEU A 68 -6.01 -1.91 -37.89
CA LEU A 68 -6.47 -3.26 -37.52
C LEU A 68 -7.79 -3.15 -36.73
N PRO A 69 -8.94 -3.56 -37.30
CA PRO A 69 -10.21 -3.51 -36.58
C PRO A 69 -10.19 -4.51 -35.40
N SER A 70 -10.42 -4.02 -34.18
CA SER A 70 -10.52 -4.83 -32.95
C SER A 70 -11.75 -5.75 -32.92
N SER A 71 -12.69 -5.56 -33.86
CA SER A 71 -14.02 -6.19 -33.86
C SER A 71 -14.13 -7.52 -34.62
N GLU A 72 -13.09 -8.04 -35.27
CA GLU A 72 -13.20 -9.26 -36.12
C GLU A 72 -12.49 -10.52 -35.57
N SER A 73 -11.95 -10.49 -34.35
CA SER A 73 -11.32 -11.66 -33.71
C SER A 73 -12.29 -12.41 -32.80
N HIS A 74 -12.45 -13.73 -32.97
CA HIS A 74 -13.14 -14.61 -32.00
C HIS A 74 -12.20 -15.18 -30.91
N ASN A 75 -10.93 -14.78 -30.89
CA ASN A 75 -9.93 -15.28 -29.93
C ASN A 75 -9.64 -14.23 -28.82
N PRO A 76 -9.92 -14.52 -27.53
CA PRO A 76 -9.69 -13.61 -26.40
C PRO A 76 -8.23 -13.17 -26.23
N SER A 77 -7.26 -14.07 -26.44
CA SER A 77 -5.84 -13.77 -26.28
C SER A 77 -5.33 -12.80 -27.36
N ALA A 78 -5.86 -12.89 -28.58
CA ALA A 78 -5.53 -11.96 -29.65
C ALA A 78 -6.14 -10.57 -29.42
N LYS A 79 -7.34 -10.49 -28.84
CA LYS A 79 -7.95 -9.20 -28.43
C LYS A 79 -7.16 -8.52 -27.33
N TRP A 80 -6.75 -9.28 -26.31
CA TRP A 80 -5.91 -8.77 -25.23
C TRP A 80 -4.56 -8.27 -25.75
N LEU A 81 -3.90 -9.01 -26.66
CA LEU A 81 -2.62 -8.59 -27.24
C LEU A 81 -2.75 -7.28 -28.05
N ILE A 82 -3.79 -7.15 -28.88
CA ILE A 82 -4.06 -5.95 -29.68
C ILE A 82 -4.41 -4.77 -28.76
N SER A 83 -5.24 -4.98 -27.74
CA SER A 83 -5.58 -3.97 -26.75
C SER A 83 -4.37 -3.50 -25.93
N SER A 84 -3.50 -4.43 -25.52
CA SER A 84 -2.24 -4.14 -24.80
C SER A 84 -1.22 -3.41 -25.67
N LEU A 85 -1.16 -3.70 -26.96
CA LEU A 85 -0.31 -2.98 -27.90
C LEU A 85 -0.85 -1.56 -28.19
N GLN A 86 -2.17 -1.39 -28.26
CA GLN A 86 -2.82 -0.09 -28.42
C GLN A 86 -2.70 0.79 -27.16
N SER A 87 -2.85 0.21 -25.96
CA SER A 87 -2.63 0.92 -24.70
C SER A 87 -1.14 1.24 -24.48
N GLY A 88 -0.24 0.31 -24.78
CA GLY A 88 1.20 0.52 -24.75
C GLY A 88 1.66 1.63 -25.72
N ALA A 89 1.09 1.69 -26.92
CA ALA A 89 1.38 2.75 -27.88
C ALA A 89 0.84 4.12 -27.44
N SER A 90 -0.31 4.17 -26.75
CA SER A 90 -0.84 5.40 -26.13
C SER A 90 0.08 5.94 -25.05
N VAL A 91 0.64 5.05 -24.21
CA VAL A 91 1.57 5.41 -23.13
C VAL A 91 2.93 5.87 -23.67
N ILE A 92 3.43 5.23 -24.74
CA ILE A 92 4.68 5.63 -25.41
C ILE A 92 4.52 6.95 -26.18
N CYS A 93 3.33 7.24 -26.72
CA CYS A 93 3.10 8.49 -27.46
C CYS A 93 2.86 9.70 -26.52
N GLN A 94 2.31 9.48 -25.32
CA GLN A 94 2.20 10.52 -24.29
C GLN A 94 3.56 10.93 -23.70
N SER A 95 4.57 10.04 -23.73
CA SER A 95 5.93 10.36 -23.29
C SER A 95 6.84 10.92 -24.39
N ALA A 96 6.47 10.81 -25.68
CA ALA A 96 7.33 11.20 -26.80
C ALA A 96 6.95 12.51 -27.52
N SER A 97 5.92 13.24 -27.07
CA SER A 97 5.58 14.56 -27.64
C SER A 97 4.85 15.50 -26.65
N SER A 98 5.31 15.59 -25.39
CA SER A 98 5.00 16.79 -24.60
C SER A 98 6.02 17.86 -24.96
N LYS A 99 5.57 18.99 -25.54
CA LYS A 99 6.41 20.19 -25.58
C LYS A 99 6.70 20.55 -24.13
N MET A 100 7.95 20.35 -23.66
CA MET A 100 8.34 20.74 -22.30
C MET A 100 7.98 22.21 -22.11
N THR A 101 7.09 22.47 -21.16
CA THR A 101 6.66 23.82 -20.82
C THR A 101 7.86 24.57 -20.22
N THR A 102 8.04 25.81 -20.64
CA THR A 102 9.09 26.72 -20.14
C THR A 102 8.65 27.46 -18.87
N SER A 103 7.40 27.27 -18.43
CA SER A 103 6.82 27.90 -17.25
C SER A 103 6.77 26.95 -16.07
N VAL A 104 6.94 27.50 -14.86
CA VAL A 104 6.75 26.76 -13.61
C VAL A 104 5.31 26.27 -13.46
N GLU A 105 5.12 25.09 -12.88
CA GLU A 105 3.81 24.53 -12.57
C GLU A 105 3.42 24.91 -11.14
N ARG A 106 2.40 25.77 -11.00
CA ARG A 106 1.87 26.15 -9.68
C ARG A 106 0.91 25.07 -9.17
N ALA A 107 0.95 24.82 -7.87
CA ALA A 107 -0.03 23.96 -7.22
C ALA A 107 -1.43 24.54 -7.42
N GLN A 108 -2.41 23.69 -7.70
CA GLN A 108 -3.78 24.11 -8.00
C GLN A 108 -4.42 24.96 -6.88
N TYR A 109 -4.08 24.67 -5.62
CA TYR A 109 -4.70 25.28 -4.44
C TYR A 109 -3.75 26.22 -3.67
N SER A 110 -2.62 26.62 -4.26
CA SER A 110 -1.73 27.60 -3.63
C SER A 110 -0.82 28.27 -4.66
N ASP A 111 -0.33 29.47 -4.37
CA ASP A 111 0.64 30.15 -5.23
C ASP A 111 2.01 29.45 -5.33
N ARG A 112 2.24 28.40 -4.51
CA ARG A 112 3.50 27.67 -4.45
C ARG A 112 3.73 26.84 -5.71
N VAL A 113 4.99 26.73 -6.10
CA VAL A 113 5.50 25.76 -7.07
C VAL A 113 6.01 24.55 -6.27
N PRO A 114 5.40 23.36 -6.38
CA PRO A 114 5.89 22.15 -5.71
C PRO A 114 7.31 21.82 -6.15
N ILE A 115 8.19 21.47 -5.22
CA ILE A 115 9.60 21.19 -5.52
C ILE A 115 9.73 20.05 -6.53
N ARG A 116 8.89 19.01 -6.43
CA ARG A 116 8.86 17.90 -7.41
C ARG A 116 8.70 18.37 -8.86
N SER A 117 7.90 19.42 -9.09
CA SER A 117 7.63 19.95 -10.45
C SER A 117 8.82 20.70 -11.05
N ILE A 118 9.81 21.04 -10.22
CA ILE A 118 11.06 21.67 -10.63
C ILE A 118 12.12 20.59 -10.85
N ILE A 119 12.43 19.80 -9.82
CA ILE A 119 13.64 18.98 -9.79
C ILE A 119 13.48 17.61 -10.46
N LEU A 120 12.25 17.08 -10.54
CA LEU A 120 11.97 15.78 -11.20
C LEU A 120 11.66 15.92 -12.69
N ARG A 121 11.79 17.12 -13.27
CA ARG A 121 11.73 17.29 -14.72
C ARG A 121 12.86 16.50 -15.39
N PRO A 122 12.70 16.05 -16.65
CA PRO A 122 13.77 15.37 -17.39
C PRO A 122 15.08 16.20 -17.49
N ASP A 123 14.95 17.53 -17.56
CA ASP A 123 16.06 18.49 -17.58
C ASP A 123 16.58 18.86 -16.17
N GLY A 124 16.02 18.26 -15.11
CA GLY A 124 16.25 18.55 -13.70
C GLY A 124 15.97 20.00 -13.31
N GLY A 125 15.07 20.69 -14.03
CA GLY A 125 14.65 22.05 -13.78
C GLY A 125 15.48 23.13 -14.48
N SER A 126 16.54 22.75 -15.22
CA SER A 126 17.40 23.73 -15.90
C SER A 126 16.67 24.57 -16.95
N GLY A 127 15.66 24.03 -17.63
CA GLY A 127 14.82 24.77 -18.57
C GLY A 127 13.87 25.79 -17.92
N LEU A 128 13.81 25.84 -16.59
CA LEU A 128 13.04 26.84 -15.84
C LEU A 128 13.91 28.03 -15.37
N ALA A 129 15.19 28.08 -15.75
CA ALA A 129 16.06 29.19 -15.41
C ALA A 129 15.47 30.54 -15.90
N GLY A 130 15.52 31.56 -15.03
CA GLY A 130 14.90 32.87 -15.23
C GLY A 130 13.44 32.97 -14.82
N GLN A 131 12.77 31.85 -14.50
CA GLN A 131 11.38 31.87 -14.05
C GLN A 131 11.27 32.27 -12.58
N GLN A 132 10.21 33.00 -12.27
CA GLN A 132 9.80 33.36 -10.91
C GLN A 132 9.04 32.21 -10.26
N ALA A 133 9.46 31.81 -9.06
CA ALA A 133 8.85 30.73 -8.31
C ALA A 133 8.66 31.13 -6.84
N ARG A 134 7.46 30.84 -6.34
CA ARG A 134 7.17 30.84 -4.91
C ARG A 134 7.36 29.43 -4.38
N VAL A 135 8.36 29.17 -3.55
CA VAL A 135 8.58 27.84 -2.97
C VAL A 135 8.42 27.90 -1.47
N GLY A 136 7.99 26.79 -0.87
CA GLY A 136 7.91 26.72 0.58
C GLY A 136 7.93 25.30 1.11
N GLY A 137 8.65 25.10 2.21
CA GLY A 137 8.91 23.79 2.81
C GLY A 137 9.74 23.92 4.09
N TRP A 138 10.45 22.86 4.45
CA TRP A 138 11.30 22.80 5.64
C TRP A 138 12.77 22.66 5.26
N VAL A 139 13.62 23.42 5.95
CA VAL A 139 15.06 23.37 5.78
C VAL A 139 15.59 22.04 6.31
N LYS A 140 16.16 21.23 5.43
CA LYS A 140 16.83 19.96 5.78
C LYS A 140 18.24 20.22 6.28
N THR A 141 18.99 21.00 5.51
CA THR A 141 20.33 21.46 5.88
C THR A 141 20.50 22.92 5.50
N GLY A 142 21.23 23.67 6.31
CA GLY A 142 21.56 25.07 6.06
C GLY A 142 23.00 25.35 6.48
N ARG A 143 23.67 26.22 5.72
CA ARG A 143 25.03 26.72 6.00
C ARG A 143 25.16 28.17 5.57
N LYS A 144 25.85 28.98 6.38
CA LYS A 144 26.27 30.33 5.99
C LYS A 144 27.55 30.24 5.15
N ALA A 145 27.75 31.19 4.25
CA ALA A 145 28.89 31.27 3.35
C ALA A 145 29.38 32.73 3.24
N ASP A 146 30.61 32.87 2.76
CA ASP A 146 31.28 34.17 2.54
C ASP A 146 31.15 35.14 3.72
N LYS A 147 31.70 34.74 4.88
CA LYS A 147 31.66 35.53 6.12
C LYS A 147 30.24 35.99 6.49
N ASP A 148 29.28 35.10 6.37
CA ASP A 148 27.85 35.32 6.65
C ASP A 148 27.16 36.33 5.70
N ALA A 149 27.70 36.56 4.49
CA ALA A 149 27.05 37.38 3.46
C ALA A 149 25.79 36.72 2.87
N PHE A 150 25.77 35.39 2.80
CA PHE A 150 24.60 34.63 2.32
C PHE A 150 24.56 33.22 2.92
N ALA A 151 23.42 32.54 2.77
CA ALA A 151 23.21 31.17 3.20
C ALA A 151 22.74 30.27 2.06
N PHE A 152 23.21 29.03 2.07
CA PHE A 152 22.68 27.94 1.27
C PHE A 152 21.76 27.08 2.12
N LEU A 153 20.53 26.87 1.66
CA LEU A 153 19.53 26.03 2.32
C LEU A 153 19.10 24.92 1.36
N GLU A 154 19.03 23.69 1.85
CA GLU A 154 18.37 22.57 1.18
C GLU A 154 16.93 22.53 1.67
N LEU A 155 15.99 22.98 0.83
CA LEU A 155 14.58 23.03 1.15
C LEU A 155 13.86 21.80 0.60
N ASN A 156 12.98 21.21 1.41
CA ASN A 156 12.12 20.09 0.99
C ASN A 156 10.69 20.33 1.46
N ASP A 157 9.73 20.08 0.59
CA ASP A 157 8.31 20.28 0.84
C ASP A 157 7.53 18.95 1.01
N GLY A 158 8.25 17.82 1.02
CA GLY A 158 7.69 16.47 1.10
C GLY A 158 7.16 15.91 -0.22
N SER A 159 7.10 16.71 -1.29
CA SER A 159 6.50 16.30 -2.58
C SER A 159 7.32 15.26 -3.36
N CYS A 160 8.62 15.15 -3.04
CA CYS A 160 9.57 14.18 -3.59
C CYS A 160 10.71 13.93 -2.59
N ALA A 161 11.62 12.99 -2.89
CA ALA A 161 12.78 12.75 -2.04
C ALA A 161 13.86 13.84 -2.19
N GLY A 162 14.02 14.40 -3.40
CA GLY A 162 14.98 15.46 -3.67
C GLY A 162 14.70 16.81 -2.97
N ASN A 163 15.74 17.62 -2.84
CA ASN A 163 15.67 18.97 -2.25
C ASN A 163 15.93 20.03 -3.33
N LEU A 164 15.41 21.23 -3.12
CA LEU A 164 15.78 22.42 -3.90
C LEU A 164 16.79 23.26 -3.11
N GLN A 165 17.92 23.58 -3.73
CA GLN A 165 18.89 24.51 -3.16
C GLN A 165 18.34 25.95 -3.25
N ILE A 166 18.30 26.63 -2.10
CA ILE A 166 17.86 28.02 -1.94
C ILE A 166 19.06 28.87 -1.50
N ILE A 167 19.24 30.03 -2.12
CA ILE A 167 20.27 31.01 -1.77
C ILE A 167 19.59 32.23 -1.18
N VAL A 168 19.97 32.60 0.05
CA VAL A 168 19.43 33.76 0.77
C VAL A 168 20.56 34.70 1.14
N GLU A 169 20.52 35.94 0.65
CA GLU A 169 21.46 37.00 1.05
C GLU A 169 21.12 37.55 2.44
N ALA A 170 22.12 38.04 3.17
CA ALA A 170 21.97 38.52 4.55
C ALA A 170 21.01 39.71 4.68
N ASP A 171 20.82 40.50 3.62
CA ASP A 171 19.87 41.62 3.60
C ASP A 171 18.40 41.15 3.46
N LYS A 172 18.15 39.88 3.13
CA LYS A 172 16.80 39.33 2.95
C LYS A 172 16.21 38.69 4.21
N GLY A 173 17.02 38.40 5.23
CA GLY A 173 16.53 37.82 6.47
C GLY A 173 17.62 37.38 7.45
N ASP A 174 17.21 36.97 8.66
CA ASP A 174 18.12 36.47 9.69
C ASP A 174 18.68 35.09 9.31
N LEU A 175 19.88 35.08 8.73
CA LEU A 175 20.57 33.85 8.33
C LEU A 175 20.80 32.88 9.49
N GLY A 176 20.89 33.37 10.74
CA GLY A 176 21.06 32.52 11.92
C GLY A 176 19.87 31.61 12.16
N GLN A 177 18.65 32.13 11.99
CA GLN A 177 17.41 31.36 12.13
C GLN A 177 17.11 30.50 10.90
N LEU A 178 17.43 31.01 9.70
CA LEU A 178 17.13 30.33 8.44
C LEU A 178 17.92 29.04 8.24
N VAL A 179 19.16 28.96 8.74
CA VAL A 179 20.02 27.77 8.56
C VAL A 179 19.70 26.61 9.50
N LEU A 180 18.79 26.81 10.47
CA LEU A 180 18.40 25.78 11.43
C LEU A 180 17.55 24.70 10.74
N THR A 181 17.87 23.44 11.04
CA THR A 181 17.11 22.31 10.50
C THR A 181 15.72 22.28 11.10
N GLY A 182 14.73 22.05 10.24
CA GLY A 182 13.32 22.08 10.62
C GLY A 182 12.68 23.46 10.51
N THR A 183 13.44 24.54 10.25
CA THR A 183 12.86 25.86 9.98
C THR A 183 11.93 25.78 8.78
N CYS A 184 10.69 26.23 8.95
CA CYS A 184 9.75 26.38 7.85
C CYS A 184 10.08 27.67 7.11
N LEU A 185 10.15 27.61 5.78
CA LEU A 185 10.51 28.75 4.94
C LEU A 185 9.55 28.83 3.76
N GLN A 186 9.05 30.02 3.47
CA GLN A 186 8.35 30.35 2.22
C GLN A 186 9.00 31.59 1.60
N VAL A 187 9.37 31.50 0.33
CA VAL A 187 10.15 32.53 -0.39
C VAL A 187 9.64 32.71 -1.81
N ASP A 188 9.73 33.94 -2.31
CA ASP A 188 9.69 34.26 -3.74
C ASP A 188 11.13 34.44 -4.24
N GLY A 189 11.42 33.91 -5.42
CA GLY A 189 12.72 34.09 -6.05
C GLY A 189 12.80 33.59 -7.47
N VAL A 190 13.99 33.72 -8.06
CA VAL A 190 14.28 33.37 -9.45
C VAL A 190 15.07 32.08 -9.50
N LEU A 191 14.62 31.14 -10.33
CA LEU A 191 15.37 29.92 -10.63
C LEU A 191 16.59 30.27 -11.50
N LYS A 192 17.78 29.80 -11.11
CA LYS A 192 19.05 30.04 -11.80
C LYS A 192 19.77 28.75 -12.10
N LEU A 193 20.61 28.79 -13.13
CA LEU A 193 21.60 27.75 -13.37
C LEU A 193 22.73 27.90 -12.35
N PRO A 194 23.11 26.82 -11.66
CA PRO A 194 24.27 26.84 -10.79
C PRO A 194 25.56 26.94 -11.62
N PRO A 195 26.69 27.33 -11.00
CA PRO A 195 27.99 27.34 -11.68
C PRO A 195 28.38 25.96 -12.25
N ASP A 196 29.21 25.94 -13.30
CA ASP A 196 29.64 24.71 -13.96
C ASP A 196 30.26 23.68 -12.98
N GLY A 197 29.93 22.41 -13.18
CA GLY A 197 30.47 21.29 -12.39
C GLY A 197 29.78 21.04 -11.04
N LYS A 198 28.66 21.70 -10.75
CA LYS A 198 27.82 21.39 -9.59
C LYS A 198 26.85 20.23 -9.86
N LYS A 199 26.50 19.48 -8.81
CA LYS A 199 25.63 18.29 -8.90
C LYS A 199 24.17 18.68 -9.11
N GLN A 200 23.73 19.77 -8.48
CA GLN A 200 22.42 20.35 -8.72
C GLN A 200 22.34 20.96 -10.12
N LYS A 201 21.17 20.90 -10.75
CA LYS A 201 20.93 21.44 -12.11
C LYS A 201 20.20 22.79 -12.09
N VAL A 202 19.61 23.15 -10.95
CA VAL A 202 18.89 24.40 -10.74
C VAL A 202 18.98 24.78 -9.25
N GLU A 203 18.96 26.07 -8.97
CA GLU A 203 18.89 26.66 -7.63
C GLU A 203 17.96 27.88 -7.64
N LEU A 204 17.43 28.27 -6.48
CA LEU A 204 16.55 29.45 -6.35
C LEU A 204 17.27 30.57 -5.60
N GLN A 205 17.45 31.70 -6.27
CA GLN A 205 17.93 32.94 -5.63
C GLN A 205 16.73 33.67 -5.02
N VAL A 206 16.73 33.85 -3.70
CA VAL A 206 15.63 34.52 -3.00
C VAL A 206 15.64 36.02 -3.28
N GLU A 207 14.48 36.53 -3.69
CA GLU A 207 14.22 37.96 -3.80
C GLU A 207 13.45 38.47 -2.58
N LYS A 208 12.55 37.63 -2.03
CA LYS A 208 11.72 37.99 -0.88
C LYS A 208 11.43 36.78 0.01
N VAL A 209 11.68 36.95 1.32
CA VAL A 209 11.20 36.01 2.34
C VAL A 209 9.77 36.37 2.73
N ILE A 210 8.85 35.41 2.59
CA ILE A 210 7.42 35.59 2.89
C ILE A 210 7.11 35.15 4.31
N HIS A 211 7.61 33.97 4.69
CA HIS A 211 7.32 33.37 5.99
C HIS A 211 8.52 32.59 6.50
N VAL A 212 8.75 32.71 7.81
CA VAL A 212 9.73 31.93 8.57
C VAL A 212 9.04 31.36 9.80
N GLY A 213 8.91 30.04 9.85
CA GLY A 213 8.53 29.32 11.06
C GLY A 213 9.80 28.88 11.79
N VAL A 214 10.14 29.60 12.86
CA VAL A 214 11.38 29.38 13.63
C VAL A 214 11.39 28.05 14.37
N VAL A 215 12.60 27.55 14.67
CA VAL A 215 12.83 26.31 15.42
C VAL A 215 13.76 26.58 16.59
N ASP A 216 13.37 26.11 17.78
CA ASP A 216 14.29 25.99 18.91
C ASP A 216 15.15 24.73 18.71
N ALA A 217 16.39 24.94 18.25
CA ALA A 217 17.33 23.86 17.94
C ALA A 217 17.65 22.97 19.15
N SER A 218 17.45 23.46 20.38
CA SER A 218 17.67 22.67 21.60
C SER A 218 16.55 21.68 21.91
N LYS A 219 15.35 21.91 21.36
CA LYS A 219 14.15 21.10 21.61
C LYS A 219 13.69 20.30 20.39
N TYR A 220 14.18 20.63 19.21
CA TYR A 220 13.75 19.96 17.98
C TYR A 220 14.30 18.53 17.91
N PRO A 221 13.44 17.50 17.88
CA PRO A 221 13.88 16.11 18.02
C PRO A 221 14.46 15.50 16.75
N LEU A 222 14.41 16.20 15.61
CA LEU A 222 14.88 15.69 14.31
C LEU A 222 16.18 16.40 13.90
N PRO A 223 17.35 15.89 14.29
CA PRO A 223 18.63 16.48 13.92
C PRO A 223 18.91 16.29 12.42
N LYS A 224 20.01 16.90 11.95
CA LYS A 224 20.56 16.66 10.60
C LYS A 224 20.99 15.22 10.37
N THR A 225 21.32 14.49 11.44
CA THR A 225 21.80 13.10 11.39
C THR A 225 20.63 12.11 11.33
N ARG A 226 20.89 10.93 10.77
CA ARG A 226 19.90 9.85 10.72
C ARG A 226 19.61 9.33 12.13
N LEU A 227 18.33 9.26 12.49
CA LEU A 227 17.88 8.63 13.72
C LEU A 227 17.49 7.16 13.48
N PRO A 228 17.64 6.29 14.49
CA PRO A 228 17.05 4.95 14.47
C PRO A 228 15.52 5.03 14.34
N LEU A 229 14.93 4.07 13.64
CA LEU A 229 13.47 4.01 13.46
C LEU A 229 12.73 3.85 14.79
N GLU A 230 13.32 3.15 15.75
CA GLU A 230 12.76 3.00 17.10
C GLU A 230 12.56 4.34 17.79
N LEU A 231 13.58 5.20 17.80
CA LEU A 231 13.47 6.55 18.37
C LEU A 231 12.46 7.42 17.61
N LEU A 232 12.35 7.25 16.29
CA LEU A 232 11.33 7.97 15.50
C LEU A 232 9.90 7.58 15.89
N ARG A 233 9.66 6.42 16.51
CA ARG A 233 8.33 6.03 17.02
C ARG A 233 7.93 6.78 18.29
N ASP A 234 8.85 7.47 18.95
CA ASP A 234 8.51 8.37 20.06
C ASP A 234 8.12 9.77 19.55
N TYR A 235 8.28 10.03 18.25
CA TYR A 235 7.93 11.29 17.58
C TYR A 235 7.09 11.04 16.32
N VAL A 236 6.07 10.18 16.40
CA VAL A 236 5.27 9.78 15.23
C VAL A 236 4.59 10.95 14.53
N HIS A 237 4.23 12.00 15.28
CA HIS A 237 3.68 13.25 14.75
C HIS A 237 4.68 14.10 13.93
N LEU A 238 6.00 13.90 14.10
CA LEU A 238 7.04 14.62 13.35
C LEU A 238 7.81 13.75 12.35
N ARG A 239 7.86 12.43 12.56
CA ARG A 239 8.77 11.54 11.83
C ARG A 239 8.59 11.57 10.31
N ALA A 240 7.39 11.88 9.80
CA ALA A 240 7.13 12.07 8.37
C ALA A 240 8.02 13.13 7.70
N ARG A 241 8.62 14.04 8.48
CA ARG A 241 9.61 15.01 8.00
C ARG A 241 11.00 14.42 7.77
N THR A 242 11.24 13.17 8.15
CA THR A 242 12.48 12.44 7.82
C THR A 242 12.38 11.82 6.43
N ASN A 243 13.52 11.57 5.79
CA ASN A 243 13.51 11.04 4.41
C ASN A 243 12.88 9.64 4.34
N THR A 244 13.20 8.77 5.30
CA THR A 244 12.65 7.41 5.34
C THR A 244 11.14 7.41 5.48
N MET A 245 10.59 8.09 6.49
CA MET A 245 9.14 8.06 6.73
C MET A 245 8.36 8.88 5.69
N GLY A 246 8.96 9.92 5.12
CA GLY A 246 8.39 10.62 3.96
C GLY A 246 8.26 9.72 2.74
N ALA A 247 9.30 8.92 2.46
CA ALA A 247 9.27 7.93 1.38
C ALA A 247 8.24 6.81 1.64
N VAL A 248 8.13 6.30 2.88
CA VAL A 248 7.06 5.36 3.26
C VAL A 248 5.68 5.96 2.96
N ALA A 249 5.45 7.22 3.37
CA ALA A 249 4.16 7.86 3.18
C ALA A 249 3.80 8.00 1.68
N ARG A 250 4.76 8.36 0.83
CA ARG A 250 4.55 8.45 -0.63
C ARG A 250 4.31 7.08 -1.28
N ILE A 251 5.10 6.06 -0.95
CA ILE A 251 4.88 4.68 -1.44
C ILE A 251 3.50 4.17 -1.00
N ARG A 252 3.11 4.41 0.25
CA ARG A 252 1.79 4.01 0.77
C ARG A 252 0.65 4.69 0.01
N ASP A 253 0.77 5.97 -0.29
CA ASP A 253 -0.21 6.74 -1.08
C ASP A 253 -0.35 6.16 -2.49
N GLU A 254 0.77 5.96 -3.18
CA GLU A 254 0.82 5.38 -4.53
C GLU A 254 0.26 3.96 -4.58
N LEU A 255 0.58 3.10 -3.61
CA LEU A 255 -0.04 1.78 -3.48
C LEU A 255 -1.55 1.87 -3.26
N SER A 256 -2.01 2.81 -2.43
CA SER A 256 -3.44 2.99 -2.16
C SER A 256 -4.20 3.43 -3.42
N TYR A 257 -3.59 4.30 -4.22
CA TYR A 257 -4.11 4.71 -5.51
C TYR A 257 -4.10 3.56 -6.52
N ALA A 258 -2.99 2.80 -6.59
CA ALA A 258 -2.85 1.63 -7.44
C ALA A 258 -3.91 0.57 -7.14
N THR A 259 -4.21 0.30 -5.86
CA THR A 259 -5.29 -0.59 -5.44
C THR A 259 -6.62 -0.19 -6.06
N LYS A 260 -7.02 1.08 -5.91
CA LYS A 260 -8.27 1.59 -6.46
C LYS A 260 -8.30 1.47 -7.98
N ARG A 261 -7.18 1.78 -8.63
CA ARG A 261 -7.06 1.68 -10.09
C ARG A 261 -7.21 0.24 -10.58
N PHE A 262 -6.50 -0.71 -9.96
CA PHE A 262 -6.54 -2.13 -10.31
C PHE A 262 -7.97 -2.68 -10.33
N PHE A 263 -8.69 -2.47 -9.23
CA PHE A 263 -10.06 -2.97 -9.06
C PHE A 263 -11.05 -2.23 -9.94
N HIS A 264 -10.94 -0.90 -10.06
CA HIS A 264 -11.81 -0.10 -10.91
C HIS A 264 -11.69 -0.48 -12.40
N GLU A 265 -10.48 -0.63 -12.91
CA GLU A 265 -10.23 -1.02 -14.31
C GLU A 265 -10.72 -2.45 -14.62
N ARG A 266 -10.92 -3.29 -13.59
CA ARG A 266 -11.45 -4.66 -13.70
C ARG A 266 -12.94 -4.78 -13.37
N GLY A 267 -13.62 -3.65 -13.20
CA GLY A 267 -15.08 -3.60 -13.01
C GLY A 267 -15.57 -3.86 -11.58
N PHE A 268 -14.66 -4.01 -10.61
CA PHE A 268 -15.05 -4.17 -9.21
C PHE A 268 -15.71 -2.90 -8.66
N ARG A 269 -16.66 -3.07 -7.74
CA ARG A 269 -17.30 -1.96 -7.02
C ARG A 269 -16.74 -1.82 -5.61
N TYR A 270 -16.38 -0.60 -5.24
CA TYR A 270 -15.93 -0.29 -3.89
C TYR A 270 -17.13 -0.28 -2.94
N VAL A 271 -17.05 -1.05 -1.85
CA VAL A 271 -18.09 -1.19 -0.84
C VAL A 271 -17.50 -0.83 0.52
N ASN A 272 -18.17 0.05 1.25
CA ASN A 272 -17.81 0.37 2.64
C ASN A 272 -18.51 -0.60 3.58
N THR A 273 -17.77 -1.59 4.07
CA THR A 273 -18.23 -2.55 5.08
C THR A 273 -18.25 -1.92 6.47
N PRO A 274 -19.12 -2.38 7.40
CA PRO A 274 -19.23 -1.80 8.73
C PRO A 274 -18.01 -2.14 9.60
N ASN A 275 -17.52 -1.16 10.35
CA ASN A 275 -16.43 -1.36 11.31
C ASN A 275 -16.91 -1.92 12.65
N ILE A 276 -18.17 -1.65 13.03
CA ILE A 276 -18.79 -2.19 14.23
C ILE A 276 -19.59 -3.43 13.82
N THR A 277 -19.36 -4.55 14.49
CA THR A 277 -19.97 -5.85 14.17
C THR A 277 -20.45 -6.56 15.44
N THR A 278 -21.38 -7.49 15.27
CA THR A 278 -21.85 -8.43 16.29
C THR A 278 -21.42 -9.86 16.01
N SER A 279 -20.69 -10.07 14.90
CA SER A 279 -20.27 -11.37 14.40
C SER A 279 -18.75 -11.40 14.28
N ASP A 280 -18.15 -12.51 14.68
CA ASP A 280 -16.72 -12.78 14.48
C ASP A 280 -16.52 -13.43 13.10
N CYS A 281 -15.77 -12.78 12.23
CA CYS A 281 -15.48 -13.32 10.91
C CYS A 281 -14.49 -14.50 10.96
N GLU A 282 -13.50 -14.46 11.85
CA GLU A 282 -12.44 -15.47 11.91
C GLU A 282 -12.75 -16.60 12.91
N GLY A 283 -13.69 -16.37 13.84
CA GLY A 283 -14.27 -17.38 14.72
C GLY A 283 -13.38 -17.86 15.86
N ALA A 284 -12.22 -17.22 16.05
CA ALA A 284 -11.21 -17.61 17.03
C ALA A 284 -10.35 -16.43 17.57
N GLY A 285 -10.55 -15.21 17.07
CA GLY A 285 -9.69 -14.06 17.37
C GLY A 285 -10.21 -13.23 18.56
N GLU A 286 -9.31 -12.68 19.37
CA GLU A 286 -9.70 -11.67 20.35
C GLU A 286 -10.14 -10.38 19.63
N MET A 287 -11.39 -9.96 19.83
CA MET A 287 -11.95 -8.75 19.25
C MET A 287 -11.99 -7.60 20.26
N PHE A 288 -11.85 -6.36 19.79
CA PHE A 288 -12.07 -5.19 20.65
C PHE A 288 -13.56 -4.97 20.86
N GLN A 289 -14.01 -4.98 22.11
CA GLN A 289 -15.39 -4.66 22.45
C GLN A 289 -15.65 -3.14 22.36
N VAL A 290 -16.80 -2.78 21.79
CA VAL A 290 -17.32 -1.42 21.72
C VAL A 290 -18.52 -1.30 22.65
N THR A 291 -18.47 -0.40 23.63
CA THR A 291 -19.52 -0.24 24.65
C THR A 291 -19.66 1.20 25.12
N THR A 292 -20.89 1.62 25.44
CA THR A 292 -21.17 2.89 26.13
C THR A 292 -21.39 2.74 27.63
N LEU A 293 -21.57 1.50 28.11
CA LEU A 293 -21.93 1.19 29.50
C LEU A 293 -20.94 1.78 30.52
N ILE A 294 -19.63 1.79 30.21
CA ILE A 294 -18.60 2.34 31.10
C ILE A 294 -18.80 3.85 31.29
N SER A 295 -18.99 4.59 30.20
CA SER A 295 -19.19 6.04 30.26
C SER A 295 -20.48 6.40 30.99
N GLU A 296 -21.52 5.60 30.81
CA GLU A 296 -22.81 5.80 31.49
C GLU A 296 -22.72 5.53 32.99
N ALA A 297 -22.00 4.47 33.39
CA ALA A 297 -21.70 4.19 34.78
C ALA A 297 -20.91 5.36 35.42
N GLU A 298 -19.87 5.88 34.76
CA GLU A 298 -19.13 7.04 35.27
C GLU A 298 -19.99 8.32 35.36
N LYS A 299 -20.88 8.54 34.38
CA LYS A 299 -21.80 9.70 34.42
C LYS A 299 -22.80 9.54 35.56
N LEU A 300 -23.33 8.35 35.77
CA LEU A 300 -24.22 8.03 36.88
C LEU A 300 -23.51 8.26 38.21
N GLU A 301 -22.27 7.77 38.36
CA GLU A 301 -21.45 7.99 39.55
C GLU A 301 -21.22 9.49 39.80
N LYS A 302 -20.80 10.25 38.78
CA LYS A 302 -20.62 11.71 38.87
C LYS A 302 -21.93 12.43 39.22
N ASN A 303 -23.07 11.96 38.69
CA ASN A 303 -24.39 12.51 39.00
C ASN A 303 -24.81 12.18 40.43
N LEU A 304 -24.57 10.97 40.92
CA LEU A 304 -24.84 10.57 42.31
C LEU A 304 -23.93 11.30 43.29
N ILE A 305 -22.70 11.63 42.92
CA ILE A 305 -21.83 12.48 43.75
C ILE A 305 -22.36 13.92 43.81
N LYS A 306 -22.81 14.48 42.67
CA LYS A 306 -23.34 15.85 42.60
C LYS A 306 -24.73 16.01 43.21
N ASN A 307 -25.56 15.00 43.02
CA ASN A 307 -26.94 14.90 43.48
C ASN A 307 -27.05 13.58 44.27
N PRO A 308 -26.58 13.56 45.52
CA PRO A 308 -26.66 12.36 46.35
C PRO A 308 -28.11 11.87 46.39
N PRO A 309 -28.34 10.55 46.31
CA PRO A 309 -29.67 10.03 46.46
C PRO A 309 -30.25 10.55 47.79
N PRO A 310 -31.56 10.82 47.84
CA PRO A 310 -32.20 11.26 49.07
C PRO A 310 -31.86 10.30 50.22
N SER A 311 -31.66 10.82 51.43
CA SER A 311 -31.31 10.00 52.60
C SER A 311 -32.39 8.93 52.86
N GLU A 312 -32.10 7.88 53.64
CA GLU A 312 -33.12 6.89 54.01
C GLU A 312 -34.39 7.54 54.57
N VAL A 313 -34.26 8.67 55.28
CA VAL A 313 -35.38 9.47 55.78
C VAL A 313 -36.18 10.13 54.65
N ASP A 314 -35.51 10.66 53.63
CA ASP A 314 -36.15 11.25 52.45
C ASP A 314 -36.82 10.18 51.56
N VAL A 315 -36.19 9.02 51.46
CA VAL A 315 -36.72 7.85 50.75
C VAL A 315 -37.88 7.23 51.52
N GLU A 316 -37.89 7.22 52.85
CA GLU A 316 -38.99 6.72 53.68
C GLU A 316 -40.19 7.67 53.66
N SER A 317 -39.93 8.98 53.64
CA SER A 317 -40.92 10.04 53.39
C SER A 317 -41.57 9.90 52.01
N ALA A 318 -40.77 9.60 50.97
CA ALA A 318 -41.26 9.35 49.61
C ALA A 318 -41.90 7.96 49.43
N LYS A 319 -41.44 6.92 50.14
CA LYS A 319 -42.03 5.58 50.18
C LYS A 319 -43.44 5.60 50.77
N LEU A 320 -43.72 6.50 51.72
CA LEU A 320 -45.07 6.71 52.23
C LEU A 320 -46.04 7.26 51.15
N ILE A 321 -45.50 7.97 50.15
CA ILE A 321 -46.24 8.52 49.01
C ILE A 321 -46.34 7.49 47.86
N ILE A 322 -45.29 6.68 47.63
CA ILE A 322 -45.19 5.72 46.51
C ILE A 322 -45.89 4.37 46.82
N LYS A 323 -46.26 4.09 48.08
CA LYS A 323 -47.03 2.90 48.47
C LYS A 323 -48.40 2.73 47.79
N GLN A 324 -48.79 3.65 46.90
CA GLN A 324 -49.99 3.57 46.04
C GLN A 324 -49.75 3.06 44.60
N ARG A 325 -48.52 2.85 44.13
CA ARG A 325 -48.27 2.33 42.77
C ARG A 325 -47.15 1.29 42.75
N GLY A 326 -47.50 0.07 43.15
CA GLY A 326 -46.64 -1.11 43.02
C GLY A 326 -47.16 -2.03 41.93
N ASN A 327 -46.34 -2.32 40.92
CA ASN A 327 -46.29 -3.61 40.20
C ASN A 327 -45.11 -3.72 39.22
N ASP A 328 -44.42 -2.64 38.87
CA ASP A 328 -43.37 -2.69 37.82
C ASP A 328 -41.99 -3.16 38.33
N VAL A 329 -41.73 -3.08 39.63
CA VAL A 329 -40.40 -3.37 40.22
C VAL A 329 -40.13 -4.88 40.39
N ALA A 330 -41.17 -5.72 40.30
CA ALA A 330 -41.02 -7.17 40.43
C ALA A 330 -40.43 -7.83 39.17
N GLN A 331 -40.60 -7.25 37.98
CA GLN A 331 -40.04 -7.78 36.73
C GLN A 331 -38.55 -7.45 36.55
N LEU A 332 -38.06 -6.35 37.15
CA LEU A 332 -36.65 -5.95 37.03
C LEU A 332 -35.70 -6.80 37.89
N LYS A 333 -36.20 -7.43 38.97
CA LYS A 333 -35.39 -8.22 39.89
C LYS A 333 -35.14 -9.68 39.47
N SER A 334 -35.78 -10.17 38.42
CA SER A 334 -35.58 -11.56 37.95
C SER A 334 -34.45 -11.70 36.90
N ALA A 335 -33.80 -10.61 36.49
CA ALA A 335 -32.75 -10.63 35.46
C ALA A 335 -31.30 -10.69 36.01
N GLU A 336 -31.10 -10.52 37.33
CA GLU A 336 -29.76 -10.40 37.95
C GLU A 336 -29.11 -11.73 38.40
N GLN A 337 -29.60 -12.89 37.95
CA GLN A 337 -29.18 -14.17 38.56
C GLN A 337 -27.88 -14.82 38.06
N ASP A 338 -27.18 -14.27 37.06
CA ASP A 338 -26.07 -15.01 36.43
C ASP A 338 -24.71 -14.27 36.36
N GLY A 339 -24.57 -13.09 36.97
CA GLY A 339 -23.31 -12.31 36.92
C GLY A 339 -22.90 -11.86 35.51
N LYS A 340 -23.78 -12.00 34.51
CA LYS A 340 -23.57 -11.58 33.13
C LYS A 340 -23.98 -10.12 32.96
N ILE A 341 -23.19 -9.35 32.20
CA ILE A 341 -23.47 -7.95 31.88
C ILE A 341 -24.74 -7.87 31.03
N ASP A 342 -25.69 -7.01 31.42
CA ASP A 342 -26.89 -6.74 30.64
C ASP A 342 -26.59 -5.78 29.49
N TYR A 343 -26.33 -6.33 28.31
CA TYR A 343 -26.08 -5.56 27.10
C TYR A 343 -27.35 -4.95 26.47
N SER A 344 -28.56 -5.23 26.99
CA SER A 344 -29.78 -4.60 26.48
C SER A 344 -29.79 -3.07 26.69
N GLN A 345 -29.00 -2.59 27.65
CA GLN A 345 -28.80 -1.17 27.96
C GLN A 345 -27.60 -0.56 27.22
N ASP A 346 -26.78 -1.36 26.52
CA ASP A 346 -25.68 -0.82 25.72
C ASP A 346 -26.21 -0.14 24.45
N PHE A 347 -25.37 0.62 23.74
CA PHE A 347 -25.79 1.45 22.60
C PHE A 347 -26.55 0.68 21.51
N PHE A 348 -26.16 -0.57 21.23
CA PHE A 348 -26.80 -1.42 20.22
C PHE A 348 -27.80 -2.42 20.79
N ALA A 349 -28.12 -2.34 22.10
CA ALA A 349 -28.95 -3.29 22.84
C ALA A 349 -28.45 -4.76 22.75
N ARG A 350 -27.16 -4.94 22.44
CA ARG A 350 -26.41 -6.21 22.40
C ARG A 350 -24.91 -5.91 22.39
N GLN A 351 -24.11 -6.93 22.64
CA GLN A 351 -22.65 -6.81 22.59
C GLN A 351 -22.19 -6.49 21.15
N ALA A 352 -21.27 -5.54 21.03
CA ALA A 352 -20.71 -5.10 19.75
C ALA A 352 -19.19 -5.01 19.83
N PHE A 353 -18.55 -5.15 18.67
CA PHE A 353 -17.10 -5.26 18.54
C PHE A 353 -16.58 -4.48 17.34
N LEU A 354 -15.28 -4.18 17.32
CA LEU A 354 -14.60 -3.74 16.12
C LEU A 354 -14.28 -4.95 15.23
N THR A 355 -14.53 -4.81 13.93
CA THR A 355 -14.42 -5.91 12.99
C THR A 355 -12.98 -6.35 12.74
N VAL A 356 -12.78 -7.67 12.61
CA VAL A 356 -11.50 -8.27 12.17
C VAL A 356 -11.39 -8.31 10.65
N SER A 357 -12.52 -8.26 9.93
CA SER A 357 -12.62 -8.34 8.47
C SER A 357 -13.99 -7.88 7.98
N GLY A 358 -14.07 -7.26 6.80
CA GLY A 358 -15.33 -6.92 6.14
C GLY A 358 -15.92 -8.04 5.29
N GLN A 359 -15.27 -9.21 5.23
CA GLN A 359 -15.55 -10.28 4.28
C GLN A 359 -17.01 -10.73 4.29
N LEU A 360 -17.58 -11.07 5.47
CA LEU A 360 -18.94 -11.62 5.54
C LEU A 360 -19.97 -10.66 4.94
N GLN A 361 -19.83 -9.36 5.19
CA GLN A 361 -20.71 -8.34 4.64
C GLN A 361 -20.44 -8.14 3.14
N LEU A 362 -19.19 -8.24 2.72
CA LEU A 362 -18.80 -8.12 1.33
C LEU A 362 -19.41 -9.23 0.46
N GLU A 363 -19.52 -10.46 0.97
CA GLU A 363 -20.20 -11.57 0.29
C GLU A 363 -21.65 -11.23 -0.09
N SER A 364 -22.38 -10.54 0.80
CA SER A 364 -23.76 -10.09 0.49
C SER A 364 -23.82 -9.15 -0.72
N TYR A 365 -22.81 -8.29 -0.88
CA TYR A 365 -22.70 -7.39 -2.01
C TYR A 365 -22.21 -8.10 -3.27
N ALA A 366 -21.31 -9.08 -3.16
CA ALA A 366 -20.87 -9.90 -4.29
C ALA A 366 -22.05 -10.65 -4.93
N CYS A 367 -22.97 -11.18 -4.12
CA CYS A 367 -24.21 -11.80 -4.58
C CYS A 367 -25.12 -10.86 -5.39
N ALA A 368 -24.98 -9.54 -5.24
CA ALA A 368 -25.79 -8.54 -5.95
C ALA A 368 -25.05 -7.81 -7.08
N LEU A 369 -23.75 -7.57 -6.94
CA LEU A 369 -22.94 -6.71 -7.81
C LEU A 369 -21.85 -7.47 -8.57
N SER A 370 -21.84 -8.80 -8.47
CA SER A 370 -20.84 -9.71 -9.05
C SER A 370 -19.45 -9.58 -8.44
N THR A 371 -18.75 -8.46 -8.64
CA THR A 371 -17.39 -8.26 -8.13
C THR A 371 -17.28 -6.97 -7.33
N VAL A 372 -16.82 -7.10 -6.09
CA VAL A 372 -16.77 -6.00 -5.12
C VAL A 372 -15.46 -6.03 -4.34
N TYR A 373 -15.06 -4.90 -3.76
CA TYR A 373 -13.95 -4.87 -2.83
C TYR A 373 -14.18 -3.84 -1.74
N THR A 374 -13.63 -4.09 -0.55
CA THR A 374 -13.47 -3.09 0.50
C THR A 374 -12.00 -2.76 0.70
N PHE A 375 -11.78 -1.59 1.30
CA PHE A 375 -10.48 -1.06 1.68
C PHE A 375 -10.75 -0.20 2.91
N GLY A 376 -10.47 -0.76 4.08
CA GLY A 376 -10.86 -0.17 5.35
C GLY A 376 -10.00 -0.68 6.52
N PRO A 377 -10.16 -0.07 7.70
CA PRO A 377 -9.47 -0.50 8.90
C PRO A 377 -10.08 -1.78 9.46
N THR A 378 -9.22 -2.66 9.97
CA THR A 378 -9.55 -3.88 10.70
C THR A 378 -8.75 -3.94 11.99
N PHE A 379 -9.26 -4.68 12.97
CA PHE A 379 -8.75 -4.63 14.33
C PHE A 379 -8.53 -6.03 14.89
N ARG A 380 -7.43 -6.22 15.63
CA ARG A 380 -7.15 -7.46 16.37
C ARG A 380 -6.69 -7.13 17.79
N ALA A 381 -7.36 -7.69 18.78
CA ALA A 381 -7.11 -7.38 20.20
C ALA A 381 -6.05 -8.28 20.84
N GLU A 382 -5.39 -9.14 20.06
CA GLU A 382 -4.30 -9.99 20.52
C GLU A 382 -3.20 -9.17 21.21
N LYS A 383 -2.79 -9.60 22.41
CA LYS A 383 -1.68 -8.99 23.17
C LYS A 383 -0.31 -9.35 22.59
N SER A 384 -0.10 -9.00 21.32
CA SER A 384 1.12 -9.30 20.56
C SER A 384 2.07 -8.10 20.53
N HIS A 385 3.31 -8.31 20.94
CA HIS A 385 4.37 -7.28 20.97
C HIS A 385 5.42 -7.43 19.86
N THR A 386 5.14 -8.23 18.82
CA THR A 386 6.11 -8.53 17.75
C THR A 386 6.37 -7.34 16.82
N SER A 387 7.35 -7.48 15.93
CA SER A 387 7.61 -6.52 14.84
C SER A 387 6.65 -6.67 13.65
N ARG A 388 5.70 -7.61 13.71
CA ARG A 388 4.83 -8.00 12.58
C ARG A 388 3.34 -7.75 12.82
N HIS A 389 2.95 -7.44 14.06
CA HIS A 389 1.54 -7.25 14.42
C HIS A 389 1.23 -5.80 14.77
N LEU A 390 0.02 -5.40 14.40
CA LEU A 390 -0.65 -4.16 14.76
C LEU A 390 -2.03 -4.51 15.32
N ALA A 391 -2.52 -3.69 16.24
CA ALA A 391 -3.88 -3.83 16.78
C ALA A 391 -4.94 -3.19 15.85
N GLU A 392 -4.52 -2.22 15.04
CA GLU A 392 -5.29 -1.54 14.00
C GLU A 392 -4.45 -1.55 12.73
N PHE A 393 -5.01 -2.03 11.62
CA PHE A 393 -4.32 -2.12 10.34
C PHE A 393 -5.34 -1.98 9.20
N TRP A 394 -4.87 -1.83 7.97
CA TRP A 394 -5.75 -1.68 6.80
C TRP A 394 -5.78 -2.96 5.98
N MET A 395 -6.98 -3.40 5.63
CA MET A 395 -7.22 -4.56 4.77
C MET A 395 -7.80 -4.11 3.44
N VAL A 396 -7.33 -4.75 2.37
CA VAL A 396 -7.94 -4.70 1.04
C VAL A 396 -8.55 -6.06 0.77
N GLU A 397 -9.86 -6.12 0.62
CA GLU A 397 -10.58 -7.39 0.53
C GLU A 397 -11.50 -7.38 -0.69
N PRO A 398 -11.16 -8.06 -1.80
CA PRO A 398 -12.10 -8.32 -2.89
C PRO A 398 -12.92 -9.59 -2.67
N GLU A 399 -14.14 -9.60 -3.23
CA GLU A 399 -15.03 -10.75 -3.30
C GLU A 399 -15.66 -10.84 -4.69
N MET A 400 -15.71 -12.04 -5.24
CA MET A 400 -16.12 -12.33 -6.62
C MET A 400 -17.16 -13.46 -6.66
N ALA A 401 -18.37 -13.15 -7.11
CA ALA A 401 -19.39 -14.13 -7.43
C ALA A 401 -19.10 -14.85 -8.75
N PHE A 402 -19.62 -16.08 -8.88
CA PHE A 402 -19.39 -16.97 -10.02
C PHE A 402 -17.91 -17.32 -10.25
N ALA A 403 -17.15 -17.36 -9.15
CA ALA A 403 -15.72 -17.63 -9.14
C ALA A 403 -15.38 -18.79 -8.18
N GLU A 404 -14.20 -19.37 -8.40
CA GLU A 404 -13.69 -20.55 -7.69
C GLU A 404 -12.26 -20.26 -7.24
N LEU A 405 -11.64 -21.15 -6.46
CA LEU A 405 -10.31 -20.92 -5.89
C LEU A 405 -9.24 -20.57 -6.93
N GLU A 406 -9.27 -21.16 -8.13
CA GLU A 406 -8.32 -20.85 -9.20
C GLU A 406 -8.41 -19.38 -9.65
N HIS A 407 -9.64 -18.86 -9.79
CA HIS A 407 -9.88 -17.46 -10.12
C HIS A 407 -9.43 -16.52 -8.99
N ASP A 408 -9.55 -16.97 -7.74
CA ASP A 408 -9.07 -16.23 -6.56
C ASP A 408 -7.54 -16.08 -6.59
N MET A 409 -6.84 -17.18 -6.85
CA MET A 409 -5.38 -17.21 -7.00
C MET A 409 -4.90 -16.36 -8.18
N ASP A 410 -5.60 -16.41 -9.32
CA ASP A 410 -5.31 -15.57 -10.49
C ASP A 410 -5.46 -14.09 -10.16
N CYS A 411 -6.56 -13.70 -9.50
CA CYS A 411 -6.80 -12.32 -9.11
C CYS A 411 -5.74 -11.81 -8.11
N ALA A 412 -5.39 -12.64 -7.12
CA ALA A 412 -4.39 -12.31 -6.12
C ALA A 412 -2.99 -12.14 -6.73
N GLU A 413 -2.58 -13.04 -7.63
CA GLU A 413 -1.33 -12.95 -8.37
C GLU A 413 -1.26 -11.69 -9.24
N ASP A 414 -2.31 -11.43 -10.03
CA ASP A 414 -2.39 -10.23 -10.88
C ASP A 414 -2.36 -8.95 -10.04
N TYR A 415 -3.01 -8.94 -8.88
CA TYR A 415 -3.04 -7.78 -8.00
C TYR A 415 -1.67 -7.47 -7.42
N VAL A 416 -0.95 -8.48 -6.89
CA VAL A 416 0.41 -8.29 -6.37
C VAL A 416 1.36 -7.84 -7.48
N LYS A 417 1.30 -8.47 -8.66
CA LYS A 417 2.09 -8.07 -9.82
C LYS A 417 1.83 -6.64 -10.24
N PHE A 418 0.56 -6.24 -10.29
CA PHE A 418 0.17 -4.88 -10.63
C PHE A 418 0.74 -3.86 -9.65
N MET A 419 0.64 -4.10 -8.35
CA MET A 419 1.21 -3.20 -7.34
C MET A 419 2.74 -3.12 -7.44
N CYS A 420 3.42 -4.25 -7.67
CA CYS A 420 4.86 -4.27 -7.85
C CYS A 420 5.29 -3.47 -9.09
N GLN A 421 4.59 -3.66 -10.21
CA GLN A 421 4.85 -2.92 -11.45
C GLN A 421 4.55 -1.42 -11.26
N TRP A 422 3.46 -1.08 -10.57
CA TRP A 422 3.12 0.31 -10.25
C TRP A 422 4.24 1.06 -9.54
N LEU A 423 4.85 0.43 -8.53
CA LEU A 423 5.97 0.98 -7.78
C LEU A 423 7.20 1.22 -8.68
N LEU A 424 7.50 0.30 -9.60
CA LEU A 424 8.61 0.45 -10.54
C LEU A 424 8.37 1.62 -11.51
N ASP A 425 7.12 1.84 -11.89
CA ASP A 425 6.76 2.87 -12.86
C ASP A 425 6.63 4.28 -12.22
N HIS A 426 6.16 4.35 -10.96
CA HIS A 426 5.74 5.63 -10.34
C HIS A 426 6.54 6.01 -9.08
N CYS A 427 7.27 5.08 -8.46
CA CYS A 427 7.93 5.30 -7.17
C CYS A 427 9.44 5.06 -7.19
N MET A 428 10.08 5.04 -8.38
CA MET A 428 11.49 4.64 -8.49
C MET A 428 12.44 5.50 -7.64
N GLU A 429 12.22 6.82 -7.52
CA GLU A 429 13.04 7.70 -6.66
C GLU A 429 13.03 7.22 -5.19
N ASP A 430 11.86 6.87 -4.66
CA ASP A 430 11.72 6.38 -3.29
C ASP A 430 12.26 4.94 -3.15
N MET A 431 12.03 4.08 -4.15
CA MET A 431 12.56 2.72 -4.17
C MET A 431 14.10 2.70 -4.20
N GLU A 432 14.74 3.58 -4.98
CA GLU A 432 16.19 3.77 -4.99
C GLU A 432 16.72 4.22 -3.63
N PHE A 433 15.98 5.10 -2.93
CA PHE A 433 16.32 5.47 -1.56
C PHE A 433 16.30 4.26 -0.62
N PHE A 434 15.29 3.39 -0.69
CA PHE A 434 15.23 2.17 0.11
C PHE A 434 16.33 1.17 -0.26
N ALA A 435 16.64 1.03 -1.55
CA ALA A 435 17.73 0.18 -2.03
C ALA A 435 19.10 0.62 -1.48
N ASP A 436 19.35 1.93 -1.44
CA ASP A 436 20.61 2.48 -0.92
C ASP A 436 20.69 2.44 0.62
N LYS A 437 19.59 2.76 1.31
CA LYS A 437 19.62 3.05 2.76
C LYS A 437 19.11 1.94 3.69
N ILE A 438 18.26 1.04 3.19
CA ILE A 438 17.56 0.03 4.00
C ILE A 438 17.86 -1.39 3.49
N ASP A 439 17.48 -1.70 2.25
CA ASP A 439 17.52 -3.06 1.71
C ASP A 439 17.91 -3.03 0.22
N LYS A 440 19.17 -3.35 -0.06
CA LYS A 440 19.74 -3.39 -1.42
C LYS A 440 18.99 -4.31 -2.38
N SER A 441 18.23 -5.26 -1.87
CA SER A 441 17.48 -6.24 -2.68
C SER A 441 16.03 -5.83 -2.95
N CYS A 442 15.54 -4.71 -2.41
CA CYS A 442 14.11 -4.37 -2.51
C CYS A 442 13.63 -4.19 -3.95
N ILE A 443 14.39 -3.48 -4.80
CA ILE A 443 14.04 -3.29 -6.22
C ILE A 443 14.07 -4.62 -6.97
N ASP A 444 15.08 -5.46 -6.73
CA ASP A 444 15.19 -6.78 -7.37
C ASP A 444 14.02 -7.68 -6.97
N ARG A 445 13.65 -7.68 -5.69
CA ARG A 445 12.51 -8.44 -5.15
C ARG A 445 11.18 -7.97 -5.75
N ILE A 446 10.95 -6.66 -5.84
CA ILE A 446 9.75 -6.09 -6.48
C ILE A 446 9.74 -6.41 -7.98
N THR A 447 10.87 -6.29 -8.67
CA THR A 447 11.00 -6.61 -10.10
C THR A 447 10.72 -8.08 -10.37
N MET A 448 11.27 -8.98 -9.56
CA MET A 448 11.02 -10.41 -9.64
C MET A 448 9.53 -10.71 -9.45
N SER A 449 8.90 -10.11 -8.45
CA SER A 449 7.49 -10.36 -8.13
C SER A 449 6.55 -9.78 -9.18
N ALA A 450 6.92 -8.69 -9.86
CA ALA A 450 6.17 -8.16 -11.00
C ALA A 450 6.24 -9.06 -12.25
N LYS A 451 7.40 -9.69 -12.49
CA LYS A 451 7.71 -10.33 -13.79
C LYS A 451 7.58 -11.86 -13.80
N THR A 452 7.60 -12.51 -12.64
CA THR A 452 7.62 -13.98 -12.57
C THR A 452 6.23 -14.55 -12.28
N PRO A 453 5.81 -15.63 -12.96
CA PRO A 453 4.64 -16.42 -12.55
C PRO A 453 4.86 -17.04 -11.17
N PHE A 454 3.86 -16.92 -10.30
CA PHE A 454 3.96 -17.44 -8.94
C PHE A 454 3.94 -18.97 -8.99
N ALA A 455 4.73 -19.63 -8.14
CA ALA A 455 4.58 -21.07 -7.98
C ALA A 455 3.23 -21.36 -7.31
N ARG A 456 2.55 -22.44 -7.70
CA ARG A 456 1.34 -22.89 -7.02
C ARG A 456 1.57 -24.31 -6.54
N ILE A 457 1.45 -24.53 -5.23
CA ILE A 457 1.62 -25.85 -4.60
C ILE A 457 0.51 -26.07 -3.58
N THR A 458 0.09 -27.32 -3.41
CA THR A 458 -0.80 -27.67 -2.32
C THR A 458 -0.07 -27.56 -0.97
N TYR A 459 -0.82 -27.37 0.11
CA TYR A 459 -0.30 -27.44 1.48
C TYR A 459 0.45 -28.76 1.74
N THR A 460 -0.10 -29.88 1.26
CA THR A 460 0.52 -31.20 1.41
C THR A 460 1.90 -31.24 0.75
N GLU A 461 2.03 -30.75 -0.49
CA GLU A 461 3.33 -30.63 -1.16
C GLU A 461 4.27 -29.68 -0.41
N ALA A 462 3.76 -28.58 0.15
CA ALA A 462 4.58 -27.65 0.94
C ALA A 462 5.19 -28.34 2.18
N VAL A 463 4.39 -29.09 2.94
CA VAL A 463 4.85 -29.87 4.10
C VAL A 463 5.85 -30.95 3.67
N GLU A 464 5.64 -31.62 2.54
CA GLU A 464 6.58 -32.62 2.01
C GLU A 464 7.95 -32.00 1.68
N LEU A 465 7.95 -30.84 1.00
CA LEU A 465 9.16 -30.09 0.66
C LEU A 465 9.92 -29.61 1.90
N LEU A 466 9.20 -29.11 2.91
CA LEU A 466 9.80 -28.67 4.17
C LEU A 466 10.35 -29.87 4.96
N THR A 467 9.63 -30.99 4.97
CA THR A 467 10.07 -32.25 5.60
C THR A 467 11.34 -32.77 4.93
N GLU A 468 11.41 -32.71 3.60
CA GLU A 468 12.60 -33.06 2.83
C GLU A 468 13.78 -32.14 3.17
N ALA A 469 13.54 -30.84 3.32
CA ALA A 469 14.57 -29.89 3.75
C ALA A 469 15.13 -30.25 5.14
N VAL A 470 14.26 -30.63 6.08
CA VAL A 470 14.67 -31.08 7.43
C VAL A 470 15.53 -32.34 7.33
N LYS A 471 15.13 -33.33 6.52
CA LYS A 471 15.93 -34.54 6.26
C LYS A 471 17.30 -34.22 5.67
N ASN A 472 17.39 -33.17 4.84
CA ASN A 472 18.62 -32.67 4.22
C ASN A 472 19.42 -31.72 5.13
N GLY A 473 19.09 -31.62 6.42
CA GLY A 473 19.87 -30.90 7.43
C GLY A 473 19.45 -29.45 7.68
N LYS A 474 18.37 -28.95 7.05
CA LYS A 474 17.79 -27.64 7.39
C LYS A 474 17.19 -27.73 8.79
N LYS A 475 17.56 -26.79 9.66
CA LYS A 475 16.93 -26.60 10.97
C LYS A 475 15.94 -25.45 10.90
N PHE A 476 14.71 -25.70 11.33
CA PHE A 476 13.68 -24.72 11.59
C PHE A 476 13.49 -24.58 13.11
N GLU A 477 13.06 -23.41 13.57
CA GLU A 477 12.70 -23.17 14.97
C GLU A 477 11.41 -23.90 15.35
N ASN A 478 10.44 -23.92 14.45
CA ASN A 478 9.16 -24.60 14.55
C ASN A 478 9.22 -25.93 13.80
N HIS A 479 8.59 -26.96 14.37
CA HIS A 479 8.54 -28.27 13.75
C HIS A 479 7.72 -28.23 12.45
N VAL A 480 7.91 -29.24 11.61
CA VAL A 480 7.22 -29.38 10.33
C VAL A 480 6.46 -30.70 10.34
N GLU A 481 5.13 -30.63 10.30
CA GLU A 481 4.26 -31.79 10.18
C GLU A 481 2.95 -31.42 9.45
N TRP A 482 2.19 -32.42 9.00
CA TRP A 482 0.89 -32.15 8.37
C TRP A 482 -0.15 -31.82 9.44
N GLY A 483 -0.89 -30.74 9.26
CA GLY A 483 -1.90 -30.25 10.21
C GLY A 483 -1.49 -29.02 11.00
N ILE A 484 -0.22 -28.59 10.95
CA ILE A 484 0.19 -27.31 11.53
C ILE A 484 0.00 -26.15 10.56
N ASP A 485 -0.20 -24.96 11.12
CA ASP A 485 -0.07 -23.73 10.36
C ASP A 485 1.41 -23.47 10.03
N LEU A 486 1.69 -22.92 8.85
CA LEU A 486 3.06 -22.71 8.41
C LEU A 486 3.64 -21.48 9.13
N ALA A 487 4.75 -21.67 9.83
CA ALA A 487 5.45 -20.54 10.45
C ALA A 487 6.13 -19.69 9.37
N SER A 488 6.33 -18.40 9.65
CA SER A 488 6.99 -17.47 8.73
C SER A 488 8.37 -17.94 8.22
N GLU A 489 9.13 -18.71 9.00
CA GLU A 489 10.39 -19.29 8.53
C GLU A 489 10.20 -20.39 7.46
N HIS A 490 9.09 -21.14 7.53
CA HIS A 490 8.71 -22.16 6.56
C HIS A 490 8.29 -21.48 5.26
N GLU A 491 7.43 -20.47 5.36
CA GLU A 491 6.99 -19.65 4.22
C GLU A 491 8.16 -18.98 3.50
N ARG A 492 9.08 -18.40 4.27
CA ARG A 492 10.29 -17.77 3.74
C ARG A 492 11.23 -18.79 3.12
N TYR A 493 11.34 -20.01 3.66
CA TYR A 493 12.13 -21.05 3.02
C TYR A 493 11.58 -21.43 1.64
N LEU A 494 10.25 -21.56 1.52
CA LEU A 494 9.61 -21.85 0.23
C LEU A 494 9.91 -20.75 -0.79
N THR A 495 9.73 -19.49 -0.41
CA THR A 495 9.89 -18.35 -1.33
C THR A 495 11.34 -17.97 -1.61
N GLU A 496 12.24 -18.02 -0.62
CA GLU A 496 13.63 -17.53 -0.73
C GLU A 496 14.63 -18.62 -1.12
N VAL A 497 14.38 -19.88 -0.75
CA VAL A 497 15.33 -20.98 -0.94
C VAL A 497 14.83 -21.99 -1.97
N LYS A 498 13.60 -22.50 -1.82
CA LYS A 498 13.10 -23.58 -2.69
C LYS A 498 12.71 -23.08 -4.08
N PHE A 499 11.90 -22.04 -4.15
CA PHE A 499 11.35 -21.53 -5.41
C PHE A 499 12.06 -20.27 -5.91
N GLN A 500 12.63 -19.45 -5.01
CA GLN A 500 13.26 -18.17 -5.34
C GLN A 500 12.32 -17.22 -6.10
N LYS A 501 11.04 -17.22 -5.73
CA LYS A 501 9.95 -16.40 -6.26
C LYS A 501 8.72 -16.50 -5.34
N PRO A 502 7.69 -15.66 -5.50
CA PRO A 502 6.45 -15.81 -4.75
C PRO A 502 5.77 -17.17 -5.00
N VAL A 503 5.08 -17.66 -3.97
CA VAL A 503 4.44 -18.99 -3.94
C VAL A 503 3.02 -18.83 -3.42
N ILE A 504 2.05 -19.45 -4.08
CA ILE A 504 0.70 -19.62 -3.59
C ILE A 504 0.59 -21.05 -3.04
N VAL A 505 0.35 -21.16 -1.74
CA VAL A 505 0.07 -22.44 -1.08
C VAL A 505 -1.45 -22.57 -0.97
N TYR A 506 -2.02 -23.69 -1.40
CA TYR A 506 -3.48 -23.86 -1.40
C TYR A 506 -3.94 -25.23 -0.87
N ASN A 507 -5.23 -25.36 -0.58
CA ASN A 507 -5.84 -26.57 0.01
C ASN A 507 -5.30 -26.94 1.40
N TYR A 508 -5.49 -26.03 2.36
CA TYR A 508 -5.06 -26.22 3.76
C TYR A 508 -5.97 -27.18 4.54
N PRO A 509 -5.49 -27.81 5.63
CA PRO A 509 -6.31 -28.60 6.54
C PRO A 509 -7.47 -27.78 7.11
N LYS A 510 -8.67 -28.37 7.18
CA LYS A 510 -9.88 -27.67 7.66
C LYS A 510 -9.81 -27.30 9.14
N GLU A 511 -9.00 -27.99 9.93
CA GLU A 511 -8.89 -27.82 11.37
C GLU A 511 -8.19 -26.51 11.77
N ILE A 512 -7.39 -25.93 10.88
CA ILE A 512 -6.59 -24.71 11.12
C ILE A 512 -7.08 -23.50 10.32
N LYS A 513 -8.25 -23.62 9.67
CA LYS A 513 -8.81 -22.56 8.81
C LYS A 513 -10.27 -22.29 9.17
N ALA A 514 -10.75 -21.11 8.77
CA ALA A 514 -12.04 -20.58 9.19
C ALA A 514 -13.24 -21.40 8.67
N PHE A 515 -14.38 -21.28 9.36
CA PHE A 515 -15.61 -22.03 9.08
C PHE A 515 -16.20 -21.78 7.69
N TYR A 516 -15.97 -20.59 7.13
CA TYR A 516 -16.55 -20.15 5.86
C TYR A 516 -15.82 -20.70 4.62
N MET A 517 -14.65 -21.33 4.79
CA MET A 517 -13.85 -21.83 3.66
C MET A 517 -14.45 -23.13 3.12
N ARG A 518 -14.60 -23.22 1.80
CA ARG A 518 -15.27 -24.36 1.14
C ARG A 518 -14.56 -25.68 1.45
N LEU A 519 -15.29 -26.68 1.95
CA LEU A 519 -14.76 -28.01 2.20
C LEU A 519 -14.49 -28.74 0.87
N ASN A 520 -13.26 -29.21 0.68
CA ASN A 520 -12.89 -30.00 -0.48
C ASN A 520 -13.49 -31.42 -0.43
N ASP A 521 -13.52 -32.09 -1.58
CA ASP A 521 -14.14 -33.41 -1.72
C ASP A 521 -13.40 -34.50 -0.91
N ASP A 522 -12.14 -34.25 -0.51
CA ASP A 522 -11.37 -35.11 0.39
C ASP A 522 -11.86 -35.07 1.85
N SER A 523 -12.74 -34.12 2.20
CA SER A 523 -13.27 -33.86 3.54
C SER A 523 -12.24 -33.55 4.63
N LYS A 524 -10.98 -33.32 4.24
CA LYS A 524 -9.83 -33.04 5.09
C LYS A 524 -9.30 -31.63 4.90
N THR A 525 -9.34 -31.12 3.67
CA THR A 525 -8.84 -29.79 3.32
C THR A 525 -9.98 -28.84 2.95
N VAL A 526 -9.69 -27.55 3.03
CA VAL A 526 -10.56 -26.48 2.55
C VAL A 526 -9.90 -25.75 1.39
N ALA A 527 -10.70 -25.20 0.49
CA ALA A 527 -10.29 -24.42 -0.66
C ALA A 527 -9.76 -23.03 -0.26
N ALA A 528 -8.72 -23.01 0.58
CA ALA A 528 -7.99 -21.84 1.02
C ALA A 528 -6.72 -21.64 0.18
N MET A 529 -6.24 -20.41 0.10
CA MET A 529 -4.94 -20.07 -0.47
C MET A 529 -4.27 -18.97 0.34
N ASP A 530 -2.93 -19.06 0.45
CA ASP A 530 -2.10 -18.01 0.99
C ASP A 530 -1.04 -17.64 -0.05
N VAL A 531 -0.91 -16.34 -0.38
CA VAL A 531 0.16 -15.82 -1.25
C VAL A 531 1.36 -15.44 -0.39
N LEU A 532 2.43 -16.21 -0.52
CA LEU A 532 3.68 -16.03 0.18
C LEU A 532 4.66 -15.24 -0.69
N VAL A 533 5.24 -14.19 -0.12
CA VAL A 533 6.29 -13.39 -0.75
C VAL A 533 7.60 -13.46 0.03
N PRO A 534 8.75 -13.33 -0.64
CA PRO A 534 10.05 -13.25 0.04
C PRO A 534 10.09 -12.14 1.10
N LYS A 535 10.95 -12.26 2.10
CA LYS A 535 11.15 -11.34 3.23
C LYS A 535 9.98 -11.28 4.23
N VAL A 536 8.74 -11.19 3.76
CA VAL A 536 7.56 -11.00 4.62
C VAL A 536 6.91 -12.32 5.03
N GLY A 537 6.79 -13.29 4.12
CA GLY A 537 5.94 -14.47 4.31
C GLY A 537 4.57 -14.24 3.68
N GLU A 538 3.50 -14.63 4.37
CA GLU A 538 2.12 -14.40 3.95
C GLU A 538 1.81 -12.90 3.70
N LEU A 539 1.39 -12.58 2.48
CA LEU A 539 0.92 -11.24 2.06
C LEU A 539 -0.61 -11.19 1.86
N ILE A 540 -1.18 -12.28 1.35
CA ILE A 540 -2.61 -12.44 1.09
C ILE A 540 -3.06 -13.77 1.67
N GLY A 541 -4.20 -13.80 2.34
CA GLY A 541 -4.94 -15.02 2.68
C GLY A 541 -6.34 -14.95 2.06
N GLY A 542 -6.80 -16.04 1.47
CA GLY A 542 -8.09 -16.10 0.78
C GLY A 542 -8.66 -17.49 0.66
N SER A 543 -9.88 -17.59 0.12
CA SER A 543 -10.53 -18.88 -0.10
C SER A 543 -11.72 -18.77 -1.04
N GLN A 544 -12.05 -19.90 -1.65
CA GLN A 544 -13.42 -20.13 -2.09
C GLN A 544 -14.33 -20.31 -0.88
N ARG A 545 -15.50 -19.68 -0.91
CA ARG A 545 -16.45 -19.70 0.20
C ARG A 545 -17.35 -20.92 0.13
N GLU A 546 -17.74 -21.45 1.28
CA GLU A 546 -18.67 -22.57 1.37
C GLU A 546 -20.08 -22.09 0.98
N GLU A 547 -20.51 -22.47 -0.21
CA GLU A 547 -21.80 -22.07 -0.77
C GLU A 547 -22.94 -23.00 -0.39
N ARG A 548 -22.63 -24.21 0.12
CA ARG A 548 -23.63 -25.24 0.45
C ARG A 548 -24.11 -25.06 1.88
N TYR A 549 -25.40 -24.79 2.04
CA TYR A 549 -26.03 -24.49 3.32
C TYR A 549 -25.74 -25.54 4.40
N ASP A 550 -25.96 -26.83 4.11
CA ASP A 550 -25.82 -27.89 5.12
C ASP A 550 -24.37 -28.09 5.57
N VAL A 551 -23.42 -27.91 4.65
CA VAL A 551 -21.98 -28.01 4.93
C VAL A 551 -21.53 -26.83 5.79
N MET A 552 -21.92 -25.60 5.43
CA MET A 552 -21.66 -24.40 6.23
C MET A 552 -22.21 -24.56 7.66
N LEU A 553 -23.46 -24.99 7.79
CA LEU A 553 -24.09 -25.18 9.09
C LEU A 553 -23.40 -26.26 9.93
N SER A 554 -22.92 -27.35 9.30
CA SER A 554 -22.10 -28.37 9.98
C SER A 554 -20.79 -27.78 10.48
N ARG A 555 -20.07 -27.05 9.62
CA ARG A 555 -18.78 -26.41 9.97
C ARG A 555 -18.92 -25.42 11.13
N MET A 556 -19.95 -24.58 11.10
CA MET A 556 -20.23 -23.66 12.21
C MET A 556 -20.48 -24.39 13.54
N LYS A 557 -21.23 -25.50 13.52
CA LYS A 557 -21.47 -26.32 14.71
C LYS A 557 -20.21 -27.02 15.21
N GLU A 558 -19.41 -27.57 14.30
CA GLU A 558 -18.11 -28.20 14.61
C GLU A 558 -17.16 -27.24 15.32
N MET A 559 -17.17 -25.96 14.93
CA MET A 559 -16.33 -24.91 15.51
C MET A 559 -16.97 -24.20 16.72
N GLY A 560 -18.17 -24.61 17.15
CA GLY A 560 -18.84 -24.04 18.32
C GLY A 560 -19.37 -22.62 18.14
N LEU A 561 -19.61 -22.17 16.91
CA LEU A 561 -20.12 -20.82 16.63
C LEU A 561 -21.62 -20.71 16.98
N PRO A 562 -22.04 -19.61 17.62
CA PRO A 562 -23.47 -19.34 17.80
C PRO A 562 -24.12 -19.07 16.44
N ILE A 563 -25.25 -19.71 16.14
CA ILE A 563 -25.86 -19.62 14.80
C ILE A 563 -26.66 -18.32 14.61
N GLU A 564 -27.37 -17.87 15.64
CA GLU A 564 -28.29 -16.72 15.55
C GLU A 564 -27.63 -15.43 15.01
N PRO A 565 -26.39 -15.04 15.39
CA PRO A 565 -25.71 -13.88 14.83
C PRO A 565 -25.34 -13.98 13.33
N TYR A 566 -25.39 -15.18 12.75
CA TYR A 566 -25.01 -15.46 11.36
C TYR A 566 -26.21 -15.89 10.51
N GLU A 567 -27.44 -15.78 11.02
CA GLU A 567 -28.63 -16.20 10.28
C GLU A 567 -28.75 -15.47 8.93
N TRP A 568 -28.43 -14.17 8.91
CA TRP A 568 -28.37 -13.36 7.68
C TRP A 568 -27.29 -13.83 6.70
N TYR A 569 -26.20 -14.41 7.20
CA TYR A 569 -25.09 -14.92 6.38
C TYR A 569 -25.43 -16.29 5.80
N LEU A 570 -26.18 -17.10 6.55
CA LEU A 570 -26.79 -18.35 6.08
C LEU A 570 -27.87 -18.11 5.03
N ASP A 571 -28.60 -16.99 5.09
CA ASP A 571 -29.57 -16.60 4.06
C ASP A 571 -28.94 -16.45 2.66
N LEU A 572 -27.67 -16.02 2.59
CA LEU A 572 -26.90 -15.99 1.32
C LEU A 572 -26.79 -17.37 0.67
N ARG A 573 -26.87 -18.45 1.48
CA ARG A 573 -26.85 -19.84 1.00
C ARG A 573 -28.24 -20.40 0.73
N ARG A 574 -29.30 -19.76 1.23
CA ARG A 574 -30.71 -20.18 1.02
C ARG A 574 -31.32 -19.58 -0.23
N TYR A 575 -31.01 -18.32 -0.52
CA TYR A 575 -31.69 -17.55 -1.57
C TYR A 575 -30.80 -17.32 -2.79
N GLY A 576 -30.69 -18.35 -3.65
CA GLY A 576 -29.97 -18.23 -4.92
C GLY A 576 -28.45 -18.18 -4.76
N THR A 577 -27.90 -19.11 -3.98
CA THR A 577 -26.45 -19.22 -3.72
C THR A 577 -25.64 -19.43 -5.01
N VAL A 578 -24.38 -19.02 -4.99
CA VAL A 578 -23.43 -19.16 -6.09
C VAL A 578 -22.07 -19.58 -5.54
N LYS A 579 -21.24 -20.23 -6.36
CA LYS A 579 -19.82 -20.32 -6.04
C LYS A 579 -19.21 -18.92 -6.08
N HIS A 580 -18.43 -18.59 -5.06
CA HIS A 580 -17.77 -17.30 -4.93
C HIS A 580 -16.48 -17.46 -4.14
N CYS A 581 -15.57 -16.52 -4.31
CA CYS A 581 -14.28 -16.50 -3.64
C CYS A 581 -13.83 -15.06 -3.37
N GLY A 582 -12.84 -14.94 -2.50
CA GLY A 582 -12.20 -13.67 -2.24
C GLY A 582 -11.01 -13.84 -1.32
N PHE A 583 -10.30 -12.74 -1.11
CA PHE A 583 -9.10 -12.71 -0.30
C PHE A 583 -8.98 -11.43 0.50
N GLY A 584 -8.06 -11.39 1.45
CA GLY A 584 -7.66 -10.20 2.19
C GLY A 584 -6.16 -9.97 2.05
N LEU A 585 -5.79 -8.73 1.73
CA LEU A 585 -4.40 -8.27 1.70
C LEU A 585 -4.15 -7.29 2.85
N GLY A 586 -3.22 -7.64 3.74
CA GLY A 586 -2.76 -6.76 4.81
C GLY A 586 -1.92 -5.61 4.23
N PHE A 587 -2.48 -4.42 4.16
CA PHE A 587 -1.90 -3.31 3.39
C PHE A 587 -0.54 -2.86 3.93
N GLU A 588 -0.36 -2.85 5.25
CA GLU A 588 0.94 -2.56 5.86
C GLU A 588 2.01 -3.62 5.51
N ARG A 589 1.63 -4.89 5.31
CA ARG A 589 2.57 -5.94 4.85
C ARG A 589 3.03 -5.69 3.42
N MET A 590 2.18 -5.15 2.53
CA MET A 590 2.58 -4.75 1.18
C MET A 590 3.57 -3.58 1.19
N VAL A 591 3.34 -2.58 2.05
CA VAL A 591 4.29 -1.47 2.25
C VAL A 591 5.62 -2.00 2.82
N GLN A 592 5.57 -2.95 3.76
CA GLN A 592 6.74 -3.60 4.32
C GLN A 592 7.54 -4.37 3.25
N PHE A 593 6.84 -5.12 2.40
CA PHE A 593 7.42 -5.88 1.29
C PHE A 593 8.16 -4.97 0.30
N ALA A 594 7.54 -3.84 -0.08
CA ALA A 594 8.10 -2.84 -0.98
C ALA A 594 9.34 -2.15 -0.41
N THR A 595 9.28 -1.73 0.86
CA THR A 595 10.33 -0.91 1.47
C THR A 595 11.47 -1.72 2.09
N GLY A 596 11.24 -3.00 2.39
CA GLY A 596 12.20 -3.86 3.09
C GLY A 596 12.35 -3.55 4.59
N LEU A 597 11.46 -2.75 5.18
CA LEU A 597 11.46 -2.42 6.61
C LEU A 597 11.24 -3.67 7.47
N ASP A 598 11.98 -3.79 8.57
CA ASP A 598 11.87 -4.98 9.45
C ASP A 598 10.68 -4.93 10.42
N ASN A 599 10.08 -3.75 10.61
CA ASN A 599 9.00 -3.56 11.57
C ASN A 599 7.77 -2.91 10.93
N ILE A 600 6.62 -3.58 11.03
CA ILE A 600 5.36 -3.14 10.44
C ILE A 600 4.88 -1.79 10.99
N LYS A 601 5.30 -1.42 12.22
CA LYS A 601 4.97 -0.14 12.86
C LYS A 601 5.56 1.08 12.13
N ASP A 602 6.55 0.85 11.26
CA ASP A 602 7.14 1.88 10.42
C ASP A 602 6.47 1.97 9.03
N CYS A 603 5.52 1.08 8.74
CA CYS A 603 4.73 1.05 7.50
C CYS A 603 3.36 1.77 7.63
N MET A 604 3.02 2.20 8.86
CA MET A 604 1.79 2.91 9.19
C MET A 604 2.12 4.28 9.80
N PRO A 605 1.38 5.37 9.49
CA PRO A 605 1.67 6.69 10.04
C PRO A 605 1.68 6.73 11.58
N PHE A 606 0.61 6.24 12.19
CA PHE A 606 0.39 6.22 13.64
C PHE A 606 0.07 4.79 14.12
N PRO A 607 1.09 3.94 14.34
CA PRO A 607 0.89 2.55 14.70
C PRO A 607 0.11 2.37 16.01
N ARG A 608 -0.81 1.40 16.05
CA ARG A 608 -1.45 0.90 17.27
C ARG A 608 -0.93 -0.48 17.59
N SER A 609 -0.52 -0.71 18.82
CA SER A 609 -0.06 -2.01 19.30
C SER A 609 -0.38 -2.18 20.77
N ALA A 610 -0.32 -3.41 21.28
CA ALA A 610 -0.53 -3.68 22.70
C ALA A 610 0.31 -2.73 23.59
N GLY A 611 -0.35 -2.01 24.49
CA GLY A 611 0.26 -1.02 25.39
C GLY A 611 0.63 0.34 24.77
N ARG A 612 0.32 0.60 23.49
CA ARG A 612 0.57 1.90 22.84
C ARG A 612 -0.59 2.33 21.93
N ALA A 613 -1.29 3.39 22.34
CA ALA A 613 -2.32 4.07 21.54
C ALA A 613 -2.10 5.59 21.41
N ASP A 614 -1.02 6.13 22.01
CA ASP A 614 -0.69 7.55 22.04
C ASP A 614 -0.08 8.07 20.71
N LEU A 615 0.21 9.38 20.67
CA LEU A 615 0.88 10.13 19.59
C LEU A 615 2.33 10.51 19.92
#